data_AF-A0A317P1I1-F1
#
_entry.id   AF-A0A317P1I1-F1
#
_cell.length_a   1.000
_cell.length_b   1.000
_cell.length_c   1.000
_cell.angle_alpha   90.00
_cell.angle_beta   90.00
_cell.angle_gamma   90.00
#
_symmetry.space_group_name_H-M   'P 1'
#
loop_
_entity.id
_entity.type
_entity.pdbx_description
1 polymer ?
#
loop_
_entity_poly.entity_id
_entity_poly.type
_entity_poly.pdbx_seq_one_letter_code
_entity_poly.pdbx_strand_id
1 'polypeptide(L)'
;MRTKRRSDTKVACGRRALLDELGISEGTRRAAPERTGYGCGCPECVARQWNTQRLEHWICGRLTAAGADEAQVDARVDDIPVDVYWRRGERRCVVEVRTGPLDITAARAHRERLRAAGIDDVLWVCPRGYWVPLVPAVGIADFAPASADYRIDQGMLAAGESGFATASRASWELRDVLAGWVNGEIHWGHVDLMTGGWAEVGTWERHTGAQAALIEQQRKQLRDQRVELAVSRQTVRDKQKLVSRLHHRIDRAGVNADAEAITLAGVRSELVAQQRIAAGLRATIARMDRTINQWQWLTCCAMLLCVTLMAGAMVMR
;
A
#
# COMPACT_ATOMS: atom_id res chain seq x y z
N MET A 1 -27.53 -30.34 -83.92
CA MET A 1 -27.43 -29.04 -83.21
C MET A 1 -27.98 -29.18 -81.80
N ARG A 2 -27.12 -29.23 -80.77
CA ARG A 2 -27.51 -28.95 -79.37
C ARG A 2 -26.24 -28.50 -78.63
N THR A 3 -26.14 -27.21 -78.42
CA THR A 3 -24.98 -26.51 -77.85
C THR A 3 -24.89 -26.79 -76.34
N LYS A 4 -23.82 -27.46 -75.90
CA LYS A 4 -23.41 -27.52 -74.49
C LYS A 4 -22.77 -26.17 -74.14
N ARG A 5 -23.44 -25.36 -73.33
CA ARG A 5 -22.81 -24.24 -72.61
C ARG A 5 -21.86 -24.82 -71.56
N ARG A 6 -20.55 -24.64 -71.75
CA ARG A 6 -19.55 -24.65 -70.69
C ARG A 6 -19.73 -23.35 -69.92
N SER A 7 -20.21 -23.41 -68.67
CA SER A 7 -20.09 -22.32 -67.72
C SER A 7 -18.84 -22.58 -66.88
N ASP A 8 -17.75 -21.90 -67.25
CA ASP A 8 -16.58 -21.70 -66.40
C ASP A 8 -17.00 -20.85 -65.18
N THR A 9 -17.48 -21.49 -64.12
CA THR A 9 -17.56 -20.87 -62.80
C THR A 9 -16.28 -21.26 -62.06
N LYS A 10 -15.22 -20.46 -62.24
CA LYS A 10 -14.09 -20.46 -61.31
C LYS A 10 -14.66 -20.10 -59.93
N VAL A 11 -14.90 -21.10 -59.10
CA VAL A 11 -15.19 -20.93 -57.68
C VAL A 11 -14.01 -20.17 -57.09
N ALA A 12 -14.23 -18.89 -56.80
CA ALA A 12 -13.27 -18.11 -56.05
C ALA A 12 -13.06 -18.81 -54.70
N CYS A 13 -11.83 -19.28 -54.47
CA CYS A 13 -11.39 -19.82 -53.19
C CYS A 13 -11.86 -18.90 -52.06
N GLY A 14 -12.57 -19.47 -51.06
CA GLY A 14 -13.19 -18.72 -49.95
C GLY A 14 -12.23 -17.80 -49.18
N ARG A 15 -10.91 -18.05 -49.28
CA ARG A 15 -9.85 -17.18 -48.75
C ARG A 15 -9.87 -15.76 -49.33
N ARG A 16 -10.23 -15.58 -50.62
CA ARG A 16 -10.21 -14.25 -51.25
C ARG A 16 -11.43 -13.41 -50.86
N ALA A 17 -12.58 -14.05 -50.66
CA ALA A 17 -13.77 -13.40 -50.10
C ALA A 17 -13.60 -13.07 -48.61
N LEU A 18 -12.95 -13.96 -47.84
CA LEU A 18 -12.58 -13.76 -46.43
C LEU A 18 -11.74 -12.48 -46.23
N LEU A 19 -10.76 -12.26 -47.11
CA LEU A 19 -9.84 -11.13 -46.99
C LEU A 19 -10.46 -9.80 -47.44
N ASP A 20 -11.36 -9.83 -48.43
CA ASP A 20 -12.12 -8.65 -48.86
C ASP A 20 -13.17 -8.23 -47.82
N GLU A 21 -13.85 -9.17 -47.15
CA GLU A 21 -14.78 -8.86 -46.05
C GLU A 21 -14.08 -8.34 -44.79
N LEU A 22 -12.84 -8.75 -44.56
CA LEU A 22 -12.03 -8.32 -43.41
C LEU A 22 -11.15 -7.08 -43.70
N GLY A 23 -11.11 -6.58 -44.94
CA GLY A 23 -10.34 -5.38 -45.33
C GLY A 23 -8.82 -5.57 -45.36
N ILE A 24 -8.32 -6.80 -45.55
CA ILE A 24 -6.90 -7.15 -45.46
C ILE A 24 -6.38 -7.53 -46.86
N SER A 25 -5.42 -6.78 -47.41
CA SER A 25 -4.79 -7.12 -48.71
C SER A 25 -3.64 -8.11 -48.53
N GLU A 26 -3.69 -9.28 -49.19
CA GLU A 26 -2.61 -10.27 -49.13
C GLU A 26 -1.64 -10.15 -50.32
N GLY A 27 -0.37 -9.90 -49.97
CA GLY A 27 0.78 -10.33 -50.75
C GLY A 27 0.91 -11.87 -50.71
N THR A 28 1.12 -12.46 -51.88
CA THR A 28 1.27 -13.88 -52.20
C THR A 28 2.06 -14.74 -51.19
N ARG A 29 1.38 -15.67 -50.48
CA ARG A 29 1.97 -16.95 -49.99
C ARG A 29 0.98 -18.13 -50.04
N ARG A 30 1.52 -19.29 -50.43
CA ARG A 30 0.82 -20.57 -50.68
C ARG A 30 0.38 -21.23 -49.37
N ALA A 31 -0.85 -21.77 -49.36
CA ALA A 31 -1.36 -22.64 -48.31
C ALA A 31 -0.77 -24.05 -48.46
N ALA A 32 -0.30 -24.64 -47.36
CA ALA A 32 0.00 -26.07 -47.25
C ALA A 32 -1.17 -26.76 -46.52
N PRO A 33 -1.71 -27.89 -46.99
CA PRO A 33 -2.72 -28.64 -46.27
C PRO A 33 -2.10 -29.90 -45.65
N GLU A 34 -2.07 -29.98 -44.32
CA GLU A 34 -1.96 -31.29 -43.65
C GLU A 34 -2.44 -31.19 -42.18
N ARG A 35 -3.74 -31.35 -41.98
CA ARG A 35 -4.29 -31.83 -40.70
C ARG A 35 -5.10 -33.08 -40.99
N THR A 36 -4.62 -34.17 -40.42
CA THR A 36 -5.12 -35.55 -40.51
C THR A 36 -6.53 -35.70 -39.93
N GLY A 37 -7.39 -36.44 -40.65
CA GLY A 37 -8.61 -37.03 -40.10
C GLY A 37 -9.86 -36.73 -40.93
N TYR A 38 -10.30 -37.72 -41.72
CA TYR A 38 -11.61 -37.86 -42.37
C TYR A 38 -12.62 -36.73 -42.09
N GLY A 39 -12.50 -35.62 -42.82
CA GLY A 39 -13.58 -34.65 -42.93
C GLY A 39 -14.69 -35.30 -43.73
N CYS A 40 -15.76 -35.74 -43.06
CA CYS A 40 -17.04 -35.95 -43.71
C CYS A 40 -17.30 -34.69 -44.55
N GLY A 41 -17.24 -34.77 -45.89
CA GLY A 41 -17.49 -33.62 -46.77
C GLY A 41 -18.94 -33.13 -46.73
N CYS A 42 -19.70 -33.56 -45.72
CA CYS A 42 -21.06 -33.15 -45.48
C CYS A 42 -21.14 -31.65 -45.15
N PRO A 43 -22.23 -30.98 -45.55
CA PRO A 43 -22.38 -29.52 -45.37
C PRO A 43 -22.15 -29.04 -43.94
N GLU A 44 -22.56 -29.80 -42.94
CA GLU A 44 -22.39 -29.45 -41.52
C GLU A 44 -20.92 -29.44 -41.07
N CYS A 45 -20.11 -30.40 -41.52
CA CYS A 45 -18.69 -30.44 -41.19
C CYS A 45 -17.93 -29.32 -41.91
N VAL A 46 -18.29 -29.02 -43.16
CA VAL A 46 -17.71 -27.88 -43.90
C VAL A 46 -18.07 -26.56 -43.20
N ALA A 47 -19.32 -26.38 -42.79
CA ALA A 47 -19.76 -25.19 -42.05
C ALA A 47 -19.03 -25.06 -40.70
N ARG A 48 -18.86 -26.16 -39.96
CA ARG A 48 -18.11 -26.17 -38.70
C ARG A 48 -16.65 -25.80 -38.90
N GLN A 49 -15.99 -26.36 -39.92
CA GLN A 49 -14.60 -26.03 -40.25
C GLN A 49 -14.46 -24.54 -40.63
N TRP A 50 -15.36 -24.04 -41.46
CA TRP A 50 -15.42 -22.62 -41.84
C TRP A 50 -15.57 -21.71 -40.61
N ASN A 51 -16.52 -22.00 -39.73
CA ASN A 51 -16.75 -21.20 -38.53
C ASN A 51 -15.55 -21.22 -37.57
N THR A 52 -14.83 -22.35 -37.50
CA THR A 52 -13.59 -22.48 -36.72
C THR A 52 -12.50 -21.56 -37.27
N GLN A 53 -12.20 -21.68 -38.57
CA GLN A 53 -11.20 -20.84 -39.23
C GLN A 53 -11.54 -19.35 -39.15
N ARG A 54 -12.82 -19.02 -39.33
CA ARG A 54 -13.32 -17.65 -39.19
C ARG A 54 -13.06 -17.11 -37.79
N LEU A 55 -13.28 -17.91 -36.74
CA LEU A 55 -13.01 -17.54 -35.37
C LEU A 55 -11.50 -17.38 -35.12
N GLU A 56 -10.65 -18.30 -35.58
CA GLU A 56 -9.19 -18.22 -35.43
C GLU A 56 -8.63 -16.93 -36.06
N HIS A 57 -9.03 -16.61 -37.29
CA HIS A 57 -8.64 -15.38 -37.97
C HIS A 57 -9.19 -14.13 -37.26
N TRP A 58 -10.41 -14.18 -36.76
CA TRP A 58 -10.98 -13.08 -35.98
C TRP A 58 -10.21 -12.87 -34.67
N ILE A 59 -9.88 -13.94 -33.93
CA ILE A 59 -9.07 -13.87 -32.70
C ILE A 59 -7.71 -13.25 -33.00
N CYS A 60 -7.02 -13.74 -34.04
CA CYS A 60 -5.75 -13.21 -34.49
C CYS A 60 -5.84 -11.70 -34.77
N GLY A 61 -6.84 -11.26 -35.53
CA GLY A 61 -7.06 -9.84 -35.81
C GLY A 61 -7.32 -9.00 -34.56
N ARG A 62 -8.05 -9.54 -33.58
CA ARG A 62 -8.32 -8.86 -32.30
C ARG A 62 -7.09 -8.77 -31.40
N LEU A 63 -6.26 -9.81 -31.37
CA LEU A 63 -4.98 -9.79 -30.65
C LEU A 63 -4.04 -8.72 -31.22
N THR A 64 -3.94 -8.63 -32.55
CA THR A 64 -3.18 -7.57 -33.22
C THR A 64 -3.75 -6.18 -32.91
N ALA A 65 -5.07 -6.01 -32.99
CA ALA A 65 -5.73 -4.74 -32.67
C ALA A 65 -5.56 -4.33 -31.19
N ALA A 66 -5.42 -5.30 -30.29
CA ALA A 66 -5.14 -5.09 -28.87
C ALA A 66 -3.66 -4.76 -28.56
N GLY A 67 -2.78 -4.80 -29.56
CA GLY A 67 -1.37 -4.46 -29.41
C GLY A 67 -0.43 -5.64 -29.15
N ALA A 68 -0.78 -6.84 -29.61
CA ALA A 68 0.20 -7.92 -29.76
C ALA A 68 1.23 -7.54 -30.84
N ASP A 69 2.51 -7.79 -30.59
CA ASP A 69 3.59 -7.54 -31.56
C ASP A 69 3.51 -8.50 -32.74
N GLU A 70 3.02 -9.72 -32.46
CA GLU A 70 2.90 -10.81 -33.41
C GLU A 70 1.63 -11.61 -33.07
N ALA A 71 0.86 -11.95 -34.09
CA ALA A 71 -0.25 -12.89 -33.98
C ALA A 71 -0.37 -13.67 -35.30
N GLN A 72 -0.50 -14.99 -35.21
CA GLN A 72 -0.52 -15.87 -36.38
C GLN A 72 -1.51 -17.02 -36.17
N VAL A 73 -2.34 -17.27 -37.19
CA VAL A 73 -3.20 -18.45 -37.29
C VAL A 73 -2.42 -19.64 -37.86
N ASP A 74 -2.75 -20.86 -37.42
CA ASP A 74 -2.13 -22.13 -37.84
C ASP A 74 -0.59 -22.10 -37.70
N ALA A 75 -0.13 -21.55 -36.57
CA ALA A 75 1.29 -21.44 -36.28
C ALA A 75 1.89 -22.78 -35.81
N ARG A 76 3.22 -22.80 -35.70
CA ARG A 76 3.96 -23.89 -35.08
C ARG A 76 4.88 -23.32 -34.01
N VAL A 77 4.78 -23.89 -32.81
CA VAL A 77 5.72 -23.64 -31.72
C VAL A 77 6.58 -24.89 -31.61
N ASP A 78 7.83 -24.79 -32.05
CA ASP A 78 8.67 -25.94 -32.37
C ASP A 78 7.92 -26.89 -33.33
N ASP A 79 7.72 -28.15 -32.91
CA ASP A 79 6.97 -29.16 -33.67
C ASP A 79 5.50 -29.28 -33.28
N ILE A 80 5.01 -28.39 -32.42
CA ILE A 80 3.65 -28.42 -31.92
C ILE A 80 2.78 -27.48 -32.78
N PRO A 81 1.81 -28.01 -33.56
CA PRO A 81 0.86 -27.17 -34.27
C PRO A 81 -0.08 -26.50 -33.27
N VAL A 82 -0.33 -25.21 -33.45
CA VAL A 82 -1.22 -24.41 -32.61
C VAL A 82 -2.18 -23.60 -33.46
N ASP A 83 -3.39 -23.35 -32.97
CA ASP A 83 -4.44 -22.71 -33.77
C ASP A 83 -4.19 -21.20 -33.91
N VAL A 84 -3.89 -20.50 -32.82
CA VAL A 84 -3.44 -19.10 -32.85
C VAL A 84 -2.28 -18.89 -31.90
N TYR A 85 -1.15 -18.43 -32.42
CA TYR A 85 -0.01 -17.96 -31.63
C TYR A 85 -0.05 -16.44 -31.51
N TRP A 86 0.35 -15.89 -30.36
CA TRP A 86 0.65 -14.47 -30.26
C TRP A 86 1.77 -14.16 -29.26
N ARG A 87 2.39 -12.99 -29.44
CA ARG A 87 3.47 -12.51 -28.60
C ARG A 87 3.34 -11.01 -28.32
N ARG A 88 3.69 -10.60 -27.11
CA ARG A 88 3.90 -9.19 -26.75
C ARG A 88 5.10 -9.07 -25.81
N GLY A 89 6.14 -8.37 -26.25
CA GLY A 89 7.45 -8.38 -25.58
C GLY A 89 7.98 -9.81 -25.48
N GLU A 90 8.31 -10.24 -24.26
CA GLU A 90 8.79 -11.59 -23.96
C GLU A 90 7.67 -12.62 -23.79
N ARG A 91 6.42 -12.16 -23.60
CA ARG A 91 5.29 -13.04 -23.31
C ARG A 91 4.80 -13.71 -24.59
N ARG A 92 4.84 -15.04 -24.63
CA ARG A 92 4.42 -15.92 -25.73
C ARG A 92 3.20 -16.73 -25.29
N CYS A 93 2.12 -16.63 -26.04
CA CYS A 93 0.85 -17.24 -25.66
C CYS A 93 0.18 -17.93 -26.86
N VAL A 94 -0.72 -18.85 -26.56
CA VAL A 94 -1.46 -19.63 -27.56
C VAL A 94 -2.95 -19.61 -27.26
N VAL A 95 -3.78 -19.56 -28.31
CA VAL A 95 -5.21 -19.85 -28.26
C VAL A 95 -5.48 -21.12 -29.05
N GLU A 96 -6.11 -22.09 -28.41
CA GLU A 96 -6.57 -23.33 -29.04
C GLU A 96 -8.09 -23.27 -29.21
N VAL A 97 -8.58 -23.46 -30.43
CA VAL A 97 -10.00 -23.44 -30.75
C VAL A 97 -10.47 -24.88 -30.95
N ARG A 98 -11.53 -25.24 -30.24
CA ARG A 98 -12.16 -26.57 -30.37
C ARG A 98 -13.64 -26.41 -30.60
N THR A 99 -14.21 -27.21 -31.50
CA THR A 99 -15.65 -27.21 -31.81
C THR A 99 -16.42 -28.35 -31.16
N GLY A 100 -15.73 -29.20 -30.40
CA GLY A 100 -16.29 -30.33 -29.70
C GLY A 100 -15.87 -30.38 -28.23
N PRO A 101 -16.32 -31.42 -27.50
CA PRO A 101 -15.89 -31.67 -26.12
C PRO A 101 -14.38 -31.76 -26.01
N LEU A 102 -13.84 -31.18 -24.93
CA LEU A 102 -12.42 -31.18 -24.64
C LEU A 102 -12.08 -32.36 -23.71
N ASP A 103 -11.16 -33.24 -24.14
CA ASP A 103 -10.53 -34.19 -23.23
C ASP A 103 -9.54 -33.44 -22.34
N ILE A 104 -9.85 -33.37 -21.05
CA ILE A 104 -9.09 -32.63 -20.04
C ILE A 104 -7.68 -33.19 -19.90
N THR A 105 -7.50 -34.51 -19.98
CA THR A 105 -6.20 -35.16 -19.83
C THR A 105 -5.31 -34.79 -21.02
N ALA A 106 -5.87 -34.88 -22.24
CA ALA A 106 -5.17 -34.49 -23.46
C ALA A 106 -4.85 -32.98 -23.48
N ALA A 107 -5.78 -32.13 -23.04
CA ALA A 107 -5.59 -30.69 -22.98
C ALA A 107 -4.47 -30.29 -22.01
N ARG A 108 -4.42 -30.91 -20.83
CA ARG A 108 -3.34 -30.71 -19.84
C ARG A 108 -2.00 -31.18 -20.39
N ALA A 109 -1.93 -32.38 -20.96
CA ALA A 109 -0.71 -32.88 -21.58
C ALA A 109 -0.23 -32.00 -22.74
N HIS A 110 -1.15 -31.47 -23.55
CA HIS A 110 -0.81 -30.53 -24.63
C HIS A 110 -0.26 -29.20 -24.07
N ARG A 111 -0.87 -28.67 -23.02
CA ARG A 111 -0.38 -27.46 -22.34
C ARG A 111 1.02 -27.64 -21.75
N GLU A 112 1.30 -28.78 -21.12
CA GLU A 112 2.63 -29.06 -20.58
C GLU A 112 3.69 -29.13 -21.69
N ARG A 113 3.34 -29.69 -22.86
CA ARG A 113 4.23 -29.65 -24.03
C ARG A 113 4.49 -28.23 -24.51
N LEU A 114 3.45 -27.39 -24.60
CA LEU A 114 3.59 -25.97 -24.99
C LEU A 114 4.43 -25.18 -23.97
N ARG A 115 4.23 -25.43 -22.68
CA ARG A 115 5.05 -24.83 -21.62
C ARG A 115 6.51 -25.24 -21.72
N ALA A 116 6.79 -26.51 -21.99
CA ALA A 116 8.15 -26.99 -22.22
C ALA A 116 8.80 -26.34 -23.45
N ALA A 117 8.01 -25.98 -24.47
CA ALA A 117 8.42 -25.19 -25.63
C ALA A 117 8.51 -23.67 -25.35
N GLY A 118 8.26 -23.24 -24.11
CA GLY A 118 8.39 -21.87 -23.64
C GLY A 118 7.19 -20.97 -23.90
N ILE A 119 5.99 -21.54 -24.07
CA ILE A 119 4.73 -20.78 -24.03
C ILE A 119 4.33 -20.49 -22.58
N ASP A 120 4.03 -19.23 -22.30
CA ASP A 120 3.67 -18.76 -20.97
C ASP A 120 2.23 -19.12 -20.61
N ASP A 121 1.29 -18.87 -21.54
CA ASP A 121 -0.15 -19.07 -21.31
C ASP A 121 -0.83 -19.72 -22.52
N VAL A 122 -1.81 -20.58 -22.23
CA VAL A 122 -2.66 -21.24 -23.23
C VAL A 122 -4.12 -20.98 -22.86
N LEU A 123 -4.90 -20.44 -23.80
CA LEU A 123 -6.34 -20.25 -23.66
C LEU A 123 -7.08 -21.21 -24.59
N TRP A 124 -8.02 -21.99 -24.03
CA TRP A 124 -8.92 -22.81 -24.83
C TRP A 124 -10.22 -22.05 -25.11
N VAL A 125 -10.63 -21.99 -26.38
CA VAL A 125 -11.94 -21.47 -26.80
C VAL A 125 -12.78 -22.63 -27.29
N CYS A 126 -13.80 -22.98 -26.51
CA CYS A 126 -14.59 -24.20 -26.71
C CYS A 126 -16.10 -23.89 -26.68
N PRO A 127 -16.98 -24.83 -27.08
CA PRO A 127 -18.38 -24.75 -26.72
C PRO A 127 -18.54 -24.85 -25.20
N ARG A 128 -19.67 -24.36 -24.70
CA ARG A 128 -20.08 -24.55 -23.29
C ARG A 128 -20.04 -26.03 -22.89
N GLY A 129 -19.61 -26.30 -21.66
CA GLY A 129 -19.49 -27.68 -21.17
C GLY A 129 -18.87 -27.78 -19.78
N TYR A 130 -18.95 -28.98 -19.19
CA TYR A 130 -18.44 -29.24 -17.85
C TYR A 130 -16.91 -29.09 -17.72
N TRP A 131 -16.19 -29.13 -18.85
CA TRP A 131 -14.73 -29.03 -18.91
C TRP A 131 -14.19 -27.61 -18.75
N VAL A 132 -15.00 -26.57 -19.04
CA VAL A 132 -14.55 -25.17 -19.04
C VAL A 132 -13.93 -24.74 -17.70
N PRO A 133 -14.45 -25.12 -16.52
CA PRO A 133 -13.81 -24.78 -15.24
C PRO A 133 -12.54 -25.58 -14.91
N LEU A 134 -12.23 -26.63 -15.67
CA LEU A 134 -11.21 -27.64 -15.33
C LEU A 134 -9.88 -27.44 -16.04
N VAL A 135 -9.84 -26.49 -16.98
CA VAL A 135 -8.65 -26.01 -17.69
C VAL A 135 -8.81 -24.51 -17.95
N PRO A 136 -7.74 -23.76 -18.29
CA PRO A 136 -7.84 -22.36 -18.72
C PRO A 136 -8.65 -22.20 -20.03
N ALA A 137 -9.97 -22.18 -19.92
CA ALA A 137 -10.89 -22.15 -21.05
C ALA A 137 -11.98 -21.10 -20.90
N VAL A 138 -12.47 -20.63 -22.04
CA VAL A 138 -13.74 -19.91 -22.15
C VAL A 138 -14.70 -20.72 -23.02
N GLY A 139 -15.93 -20.84 -22.55
CA GLY A 139 -17.05 -21.39 -23.32
C GLY A 139 -17.72 -20.28 -24.10
N ILE A 140 -17.75 -20.36 -25.43
CA ILE A 140 -18.49 -19.41 -26.27
C ILE A 140 -19.90 -19.91 -26.60
N ALA A 141 -20.85 -18.98 -26.71
CA ALA A 141 -22.26 -19.29 -26.94
C ALA A 141 -22.52 -19.81 -28.37
N ASP A 142 -21.83 -19.24 -29.36
CA ASP A 142 -22.01 -19.53 -30.77
C ASP A 142 -20.69 -19.33 -31.54
N PHE A 143 -20.39 -20.26 -32.45
CA PHE A 143 -19.24 -20.19 -33.36
C PHE A 143 -19.61 -19.46 -34.67
N ALA A 144 -20.90 -19.21 -34.92
CA ALA A 144 -21.41 -18.60 -36.13
C ALA A 144 -22.23 -17.29 -35.91
N PRO A 145 -21.85 -16.37 -34.99
CA PRO A 145 -22.64 -15.15 -34.78
C PRO A 145 -22.69 -14.28 -36.03
N ALA A 146 -23.83 -13.61 -36.24
CA ALA A 146 -24.12 -12.83 -37.44
C ALA A 146 -23.18 -11.62 -37.64
N SER A 147 -22.75 -10.97 -36.55
CA SER A 147 -21.90 -9.77 -36.56
C SER A 147 -20.44 -10.04 -36.16
N ALA A 148 -20.04 -11.31 -36.04
CA ALA A 148 -18.74 -11.70 -35.44
C ALA A 148 -18.53 -11.16 -34.00
N ASP A 149 -19.62 -10.86 -33.28
CA ASP A 149 -19.60 -10.53 -31.85
C ASP A 149 -19.64 -11.83 -31.03
N TYR A 150 -18.49 -12.47 -30.87
CA TYR A 150 -18.38 -13.68 -30.07
C TYR A 150 -18.54 -13.36 -28.58
N ARG A 151 -19.47 -14.08 -27.92
CA ARG A 151 -19.77 -13.90 -26.50
C ARG A 151 -19.34 -15.12 -25.70
N ILE A 152 -18.79 -14.84 -24.53
CA ILE A 152 -18.41 -15.85 -23.54
C ILE A 152 -19.64 -16.11 -22.65
N ASP A 153 -19.99 -17.39 -22.58
CA ASP A 153 -21.09 -17.93 -21.77
C ASP A 153 -20.56 -18.55 -20.46
N GLN A 154 -19.31 -19.04 -20.46
CA GLN A 154 -18.73 -19.77 -19.33
C GLN A 154 -17.21 -19.56 -19.22
N GLY A 155 -16.66 -19.67 -18.01
CA GLY A 155 -15.21 -19.69 -17.75
C GLY A 155 -14.67 -18.39 -17.14
N MET A 156 -15.44 -17.31 -17.18
CA MET A 156 -15.06 -16.05 -16.54
C MET A 156 -15.32 -16.07 -15.04
N LEU A 157 -14.38 -15.52 -14.28
CA LEU A 157 -14.44 -15.41 -12.83
C LEU A 157 -14.27 -13.95 -12.42
N ALA A 158 -14.97 -13.54 -11.37
CA ALA A 158 -14.87 -12.23 -10.77
C ALA A 158 -14.72 -12.35 -9.24
N ALA A 159 -14.12 -11.35 -8.60
CA ALA A 159 -14.08 -11.28 -7.14
C ALA A 159 -15.52 -11.14 -6.60
N GLY A 160 -15.95 -12.11 -5.78
CA GLY A 160 -17.21 -12.04 -5.05
C GLY A 160 -17.11 -11.14 -3.81
N GLU A 161 -18.24 -10.84 -3.20
CA GLU A 161 -18.33 -9.99 -1.99
C GLU A 161 -17.52 -10.52 -0.81
N SER A 162 -17.31 -11.83 -0.75
CA SER A 162 -16.50 -12.53 0.25
C SER A 162 -14.99 -12.51 -0.05
N GLY A 163 -14.56 -11.89 -1.15
CA GLY A 163 -13.17 -11.88 -1.62
C GLY A 163 -12.74 -13.15 -2.36
N PHE A 164 -13.60 -14.17 -2.43
CA PHE A 164 -13.35 -15.38 -3.22
C PHE A 164 -13.78 -15.18 -4.68
N ALA A 165 -13.04 -15.79 -5.61
CA ALA A 165 -13.45 -15.79 -7.02
C ALA A 165 -14.75 -16.58 -7.20
N THR A 166 -15.71 -15.97 -7.89
CA THR A 166 -17.02 -16.53 -8.20
C THR A 166 -17.24 -16.50 -9.71
N ALA A 167 -18.06 -17.42 -10.24
CA ALA A 167 -18.45 -17.40 -11.65
C ALA A 167 -19.06 -16.04 -11.99
N SER A 168 -18.48 -15.37 -12.99
CA SER A 168 -19.00 -14.08 -13.45
C SER A 168 -20.38 -14.28 -14.05
N ARG A 169 -21.36 -13.53 -13.57
CA ARG A 169 -22.72 -13.49 -14.14
C ARG A 169 -22.85 -12.45 -15.25
N ALA A 170 -21.84 -11.58 -15.40
CA ALA A 170 -21.80 -10.60 -16.47
C ALA A 170 -21.56 -11.32 -17.81
N SER A 171 -22.21 -10.86 -18.86
CA SER A 171 -21.89 -11.34 -20.20
C SER A 171 -20.65 -10.61 -20.70
N TRP A 172 -19.65 -11.38 -21.09
CA TRP A 172 -18.41 -10.87 -21.63
C TRP A 172 -18.36 -11.08 -23.14
N GLU A 173 -17.87 -10.08 -23.86
CA GLU A 173 -17.47 -10.29 -25.24
C GLU A 173 -16.06 -10.85 -25.29
N LEU A 174 -15.82 -11.79 -26.19
CA LEU A 174 -14.49 -12.39 -26.38
C LEU A 174 -13.46 -11.32 -26.76
N ARG A 175 -13.88 -10.25 -27.44
CA ARG A 175 -12.99 -9.16 -27.85
C ARG A 175 -12.39 -8.43 -26.63
N ASP A 176 -13.21 -8.17 -25.61
CA ASP A 176 -12.81 -7.43 -24.43
C ASP A 176 -11.88 -8.30 -23.58
N VAL A 177 -12.16 -9.60 -23.57
CA VAL A 177 -11.31 -10.59 -22.89
C VAL A 177 -9.94 -10.72 -23.54
N LEU A 178 -9.87 -10.77 -24.87
CA LEU A 178 -8.59 -10.79 -25.60
C LEU A 178 -7.79 -9.50 -25.36
N ALA A 179 -8.46 -8.33 -25.37
CA ALA A 179 -7.81 -7.06 -25.10
C ALA A 179 -7.24 -6.97 -23.68
N GLY A 180 -8.05 -7.32 -22.67
CA GLY A 180 -7.60 -7.35 -21.27
C GLY A 180 -6.49 -8.39 -21.06
N TRP A 181 -6.53 -9.53 -21.76
CA TRP A 181 -5.48 -10.53 -21.67
C TRP A 181 -4.15 -10.05 -22.26
N VAL A 182 -4.17 -9.40 -23.42
CA VAL A 182 -2.99 -8.78 -24.05
C VAL A 182 -2.40 -7.67 -23.19
N ASN A 183 -3.24 -6.89 -22.51
CA ASN A 183 -2.83 -5.83 -21.58
C ASN A 183 -2.40 -6.33 -20.19
N GLY A 184 -2.60 -7.62 -19.91
CA GLY A 184 -2.28 -8.20 -18.59
C GLY A 184 -3.27 -7.83 -17.49
N GLU A 185 -4.44 -7.31 -17.84
CA GLU A 185 -5.55 -7.01 -16.93
C GLU A 185 -6.37 -8.27 -16.60
N ILE A 186 -6.42 -9.22 -17.54
CA ILE A 186 -7.10 -10.50 -17.38
C ILE A 186 -6.07 -11.61 -17.23
N HIS A 187 -6.28 -12.43 -16.20
CA HIS A 187 -5.47 -13.58 -15.86
C HIS A 187 -6.30 -14.86 -15.93
N TRP A 188 -5.62 -15.96 -16.23
CA TRP A 188 -6.27 -17.26 -16.37
C TRP A 188 -5.99 -18.13 -15.16
N GLY A 189 -6.98 -18.95 -14.81
CA GLY A 189 -6.84 -20.03 -13.86
C GLY A 189 -7.96 -21.06 -14.02
N HIS A 190 -7.78 -22.21 -13.37
CA HIS A 190 -8.77 -23.27 -13.36
C HIS A 190 -8.88 -23.88 -11.96
N VAL A 191 -10.03 -24.48 -11.68
CA VAL A 191 -10.33 -25.05 -10.37
C VAL A 191 -9.46 -26.28 -10.16
N ASP A 192 -8.77 -26.32 -9.03
CA ASP A 192 -8.18 -27.54 -8.50
C ASP A 192 -9.22 -28.31 -7.69
N LEU A 193 -9.72 -29.39 -8.27
CA LEU A 193 -10.71 -30.25 -7.62
C LEU A 193 -10.13 -31.01 -6.41
N MET A 194 -8.81 -31.18 -6.31
CA MET A 194 -8.17 -31.93 -5.22
C MET A 194 -7.99 -31.09 -3.97
N THR A 195 -7.62 -29.81 -4.13
CA THR A 195 -7.41 -28.89 -3.01
C THR A 195 -8.62 -28.00 -2.72
N GLY A 196 -9.64 -28.02 -3.60
CA GLY A 196 -10.75 -27.08 -3.57
C GLY A 196 -10.33 -25.63 -3.86
N GLY A 197 -9.09 -25.44 -4.32
CA GLY A 197 -8.47 -24.15 -4.63
C GLY A 197 -8.33 -23.91 -6.14
N TRP A 198 -7.38 -23.06 -6.53
CA TRP A 198 -7.07 -22.78 -7.93
C TRP A 198 -5.72 -23.41 -8.28
N ALA A 199 -5.69 -24.26 -9.30
CA ALA A 199 -4.48 -24.99 -9.66
C ALA A 199 -3.41 -24.07 -10.27
N GLU A 200 -3.81 -22.95 -10.88
CA GLU A 200 -2.89 -22.19 -11.73
C GLU A 200 -3.42 -20.83 -12.13
N VAL A 201 -3.48 -19.89 -11.20
CA VAL A 201 -3.67 -18.49 -11.61
C VAL A 201 -2.27 -17.97 -11.96
N GLY A 202 -1.98 -17.70 -13.24
CA GLY A 202 -0.64 -17.34 -13.75
C GLY A 202 0.05 -16.13 -13.08
N THR A 203 -0.67 -15.48 -12.17
CA THR A 203 -0.27 -14.30 -11.39
C THR A 203 -0.44 -14.48 -9.88
N TRP A 204 -1.07 -15.56 -9.39
CA TRP A 204 -1.37 -15.69 -7.95
C TRP A 204 -0.13 -16.04 -7.14
N GLU A 205 0.83 -16.79 -7.66
CA GLU A 205 2.12 -16.98 -6.98
C GLU A 205 2.90 -15.66 -6.89
N ARG A 206 2.86 -14.84 -7.94
CA ARG A 206 3.50 -13.50 -7.97
C ARG A 206 2.79 -12.52 -7.04
N HIS A 207 1.46 -12.48 -7.05
CA HIS A 207 0.67 -11.63 -6.14
C HIS A 207 0.76 -12.09 -4.69
N THR A 208 0.68 -13.39 -4.42
CA THR A 208 0.82 -13.95 -3.07
C THR A 208 2.24 -13.77 -2.55
N GLY A 209 3.26 -13.94 -3.41
CA GLY A 209 4.65 -13.64 -3.06
C GLY A 209 4.86 -12.17 -2.71
N ALA A 210 4.31 -11.25 -3.52
CA ALA A 210 4.36 -9.81 -3.23
C ALA A 210 3.58 -9.45 -1.95
N GLN A 211 2.40 -10.03 -1.73
CA GLN A 211 1.61 -9.83 -0.51
C GLN A 211 2.33 -10.41 0.72
N ALA A 212 2.95 -11.58 0.62
CA ALA A 212 3.72 -12.18 1.70
C ALA A 212 4.96 -11.33 2.06
N ALA A 213 5.67 -10.82 1.04
CA ALA A 213 6.80 -9.91 1.24
C ALA A 213 6.36 -8.61 1.92
N LEU A 214 5.23 -8.03 1.51
CA LEU A 214 4.65 -6.85 2.15
C LEU A 214 4.24 -7.12 3.60
N ILE A 215 3.60 -8.26 3.88
CA ILE A 215 3.23 -8.66 5.24
C ILE A 215 4.47 -8.82 6.12
N GLU A 216 5.55 -9.41 5.60
CA GLU A 216 6.78 -9.57 6.37
C GLU A 216 7.48 -8.22 6.61
N GLN A 217 7.45 -7.30 5.65
CA GLN A 217 7.92 -5.93 5.83
C GLN A 217 7.10 -5.19 6.92
N GLN A 218 5.76 -5.31 6.89
CA GLN A 218 4.89 -4.71 7.90
C GLN A 218 5.14 -5.33 9.29
N ARG A 219 5.36 -6.64 9.38
CA ARG A 219 5.74 -7.30 10.64
C ARG A 219 7.06 -6.78 11.18
N LYS A 220 8.05 -6.56 10.31
CA LYS A 220 9.33 -5.97 10.70
C LYS A 220 9.16 -4.55 11.24
N GLN A 221 8.43 -3.69 10.51
CA GLN A 221 8.12 -2.33 10.96
C GLN A 221 7.39 -2.30 12.31
N LEU A 222 6.42 -3.19 12.51
CA LEU A 222 5.71 -3.30 13.80
C LEU A 222 6.63 -3.75 14.94
N ARG A 223 7.62 -4.62 14.69
CA ARG A 223 8.62 -4.98 15.69
C ARG A 223 9.51 -3.78 16.03
N ASP A 224 9.99 -3.06 15.02
CA ASP A 224 10.85 -1.89 15.20
C ASP A 224 10.13 -0.80 16.02
N GLN A 225 8.86 -0.50 15.69
CA GLN A 225 8.02 0.43 16.44
C GLN A 225 7.80 0.00 17.91
N ARG A 226 7.65 -1.31 18.17
CA ARG A 226 7.52 -1.83 19.55
C ARG A 226 8.81 -1.64 20.35
N VAL A 227 9.97 -1.85 19.72
CA VAL A 227 11.27 -1.61 20.35
C VAL A 227 11.46 -0.13 20.65
N GLU A 228 11.16 0.75 19.69
CA GLU A 228 11.24 2.20 19.87
C GLU A 228 10.33 2.68 21.01
N LEU A 229 9.09 2.18 21.06
CA LEU A 229 8.15 2.49 22.14
C LEU A 229 8.66 2.02 23.50
N ALA A 230 9.29 0.85 23.58
CA ALA A 230 9.88 0.34 24.81
C ALA A 230 11.03 1.23 25.30
N VAL A 231 11.93 1.67 24.39
CA VAL A 231 13.02 2.60 24.71
C VAL A 231 12.50 3.96 25.15
N SER A 232 11.47 4.49 24.48
CA SER A 232 10.80 5.74 24.87
C SER A 232 10.18 5.65 26.26
N ARG A 233 9.45 4.56 26.56
CA ARG A 233 8.87 4.32 27.89
C ARG A 233 9.94 4.24 28.98
N GLN A 234 11.08 3.61 28.70
CA GLN A 234 12.20 3.55 29.64
C GLN A 234 12.79 4.93 29.89
N THR A 235 13.01 5.71 28.83
CA THR A 235 13.50 7.09 28.92
C THR A 235 12.56 7.99 29.74
N VAL A 236 11.24 7.85 29.55
CA VAL A 236 10.23 8.57 30.35
C VAL A 236 10.33 8.20 31.83
N ARG A 237 10.45 6.91 32.16
CA ARG A 237 10.63 6.46 33.56
C ARG A 237 11.90 7.03 34.19
N ASP A 238 13.00 7.07 33.45
CA ASP A 238 14.27 7.59 33.97
C ASP A 238 14.20 9.12 34.18
N LYS A 239 13.55 9.86 33.27
CA LYS A 239 13.25 11.28 33.45
C LYS A 239 12.33 11.53 34.64
N GLN A 240 11.29 10.72 34.86
CA GLN A 240 10.42 10.83 36.03
C GLN A 240 11.20 10.64 37.35
N LYS A 241 12.11 9.66 37.41
CA LYS A 241 13.01 9.48 38.57
C LYS A 241 13.98 10.64 38.77
N LEU A 242 14.40 11.30 37.70
CA LEU A 242 15.23 12.51 37.82
C LEU A 242 14.42 13.68 38.37
N VAL A 243 13.22 13.91 37.84
CA VAL A 243 12.31 14.96 38.30
C VAL A 243 11.97 14.77 39.77
N SER A 244 11.63 13.55 40.21
CA SER A 244 11.32 13.31 41.63
C SER A 244 12.52 13.61 42.55
N ARG A 245 13.74 13.21 42.14
CA ARG A 245 14.96 13.54 42.89
C ARG A 245 15.24 15.05 42.96
N LEU A 246 15.00 15.76 41.87
CA LEU A 246 15.16 17.22 41.83
C LEU A 246 14.10 17.91 42.71
N HIS A 247 12.85 17.44 42.67
CA HIS A 247 11.78 17.94 43.54
C HIS A 247 12.15 17.79 45.01
N HIS A 248 12.58 16.60 45.45
CA HIS A 248 13.06 16.38 46.82
C HIS A 248 14.30 17.19 47.21
N ARG A 249 15.10 17.67 46.25
CA ARG A 249 16.21 18.60 46.53
C ARG A 249 15.69 20.02 46.72
N ILE A 250 14.74 20.45 45.89
CA ILE A 250 14.08 21.75 46.00
C ILE A 250 13.33 21.84 47.34
N ASP A 251 12.55 20.83 47.71
CA ASP A 251 11.81 20.82 48.98
C ASP A 251 12.76 20.97 50.18
N ARG A 252 13.88 20.23 50.18
CA ARG A 252 14.89 20.35 51.23
C ARG A 252 15.58 21.72 51.25
N ALA A 253 15.88 22.29 50.08
CA ALA A 253 16.43 23.63 49.99
C ALA A 253 15.43 24.68 50.49
N GLY A 254 14.14 24.50 50.22
CA GLY A 254 13.05 25.33 50.74
C GLY A 254 12.98 25.30 52.27
N VAL A 255 12.97 24.10 52.86
CA VAL A 255 12.98 23.96 54.33
C VAL A 255 14.21 24.62 54.96
N ASN A 256 15.39 24.47 54.35
CA ASN A 256 16.60 25.12 54.84
C ASN A 256 16.52 26.66 54.73
N ALA A 257 16.01 27.18 53.62
CA ALA A 257 15.83 28.62 53.42
C ALA A 257 14.80 29.21 54.42
N ASP A 258 13.72 28.48 54.72
CA ASP A 258 12.75 28.88 55.73
C ASP A 258 13.37 28.89 57.13
N ALA A 259 14.19 27.89 57.46
CA ALA A 259 14.94 27.87 58.72
C ALA A 259 15.91 29.06 58.83
N GLU A 260 16.67 29.34 57.77
CA GLU A 260 17.54 30.52 57.71
C GLU A 260 16.75 31.82 57.89
N ALA A 261 15.60 31.96 57.21
CA ALA A 261 14.73 33.13 57.34
C ALA A 261 14.22 33.31 58.78
N ILE A 262 13.85 32.23 59.47
CA ILE A 262 13.46 32.25 60.89
C ILE A 262 14.64 32.71 61.76
N THR A 263 15.83 32.17 61.54
CA THR A 263 17.02 32.57 62.32
C THR A 263 17.37 34.04 62.11
N LEU A 264 17.33 34.53 60.86
CA LEU A 264 17.58 35.93 60.53
C LEU A 264 16.51 36.87 61.12
N ALA A 265 15.24 36.45 61.12
CA ALA A 265 14.17 37.18 61.78
C ALA A 265 14.41 37.26 63.31
N GLY A 266 14.86 36.17 63.92
CA GLY A 266 15.29 36.12 65.32
C GLY A 266 16.40 37.12 65.63
N VAL A 267 17.52 37.06 64.89
CA VAL A 267 18.66 37.98 65.05
C VAL A 267 18.25 39.43 64.83
N ARG A 268 17.40 39.71 63.82
CA ARG A 268 16.88 41.06 63.59
C ARG A 268 16.06 41.56 64.77
N SER A 269 15.25 40.71 65.40
CA SER A 269 14.45 41.08 66.57
C SER A 269 15.33 41.42 67.78
N GLU A 270 16.40 40.65 68.01
CA GLU A 270 17.39 40.90 69.06
C GLU A 270 18.15 42.21 68.83
N LEU A 271 18.56 42.48 67.59
CA LEU A 271 19.24 43.71 67.22
C LEU A 271 18.35 44.93 67.46
N VAL A 272 17.06 44.85 67.13
CA VAL A 272 16.07 45.90 67.44
C VAL A 272 15.94 46.10 68.95
N ALA A 273 15.93 45.02 69.74
CA ALA A 273 15.89 45.10 71.20
C ALA A 273 17.15 45.78 71.77
N GLN A 274 18.35 45.41 71.29
CA GLN A 274 19.60 46.06 71.68
C GLN A 274 19.65 47.54 71.29
N GLN A 275 19.16 47.90 70.10
CA GLN A 275 19.06 49.29 69.67
C GLN A 275 18.15 50.11 70.60
N ARG A 276 17.02 49.54 71.06
CA ARG A 276 16.15 50.19 72.06
C ARG A 276 16.86 50.40 73.39
N ILE A 277 17.58 49.38 73.88
CA ILE A 277 18.38 49.49 75.12
C ILE A 277 19.43 50.59 74.97
N ALA A 278 20.20 50.58 73.88
CA ALA A 278 21.23 51.58 73.62
C ALA A 278 20.63 53.00 73.49
N ALA A 279 19.48 53.16 72.83
CA ALA A 279 18.77 54.44 72.75
C ALA A 279 18.30 54.90 74.14
N GLY A 280 17.79 53.99 74.97
CA GLY A 280 17.42 54.26 76.36
C GLY A 280 18.62 54.73 77.20
N LEU A 281 19.75 54.02 77.11
CA LEU A 281 20.99 54.40 77.81
C LEU A 281 21.48 55.79 77.38
N ARG A 282 21.49 56.08 76.07
CA ARG A 282 21.85 57.43 75.58
C ARG A 282 20.92 58.51 76.11
N ALA A 283 19.61 58.24 76.16
CA ALA A 283 18.64 59.18 76.73
C ALA A 283 18.88 59.43 78.23
N THR A 284 19.26 58.40 78.98
CA THR A 284 19.62 58.51 80.40
C THR A 284 20.90 59.32 80.60
N ILE A 285 21.96 59.04 79.82
CA ILE A 285 23.21 59.81 79.85
C ILE A 285 22.93 61.30 79.55
N ALA A 286 22.18 61.59 78.49
CA ALA A 286 21.79 62.96 78.14
C ALA A 286 20.91 63.65 79.21
N ARG A 287 20.22 62.88 80.05
CA ARG A 287 19.47 63.42 81.21
C ARG A 287 20.43 63.71 82.37
N MET A 288 21.34 62.79 82.69
CA MET A 288 22.34 62.98 83.73
C MET A 288 23.25 64.17 83.43
N ASP A 289 23.69 64.31 82.18
CA ASP A 289 24.53 65.42 81.72
C ASP A 289 23.82 66.78 81.91
N ARG A 290 22.53 66.86 81.59
CA ARG A 290 21.70 68.04 81.89
C ARG A 290 21.61 68.33 83.39
N THR A 291 21.43 67.32 84.22
CA THR A 291 21.39 67.52 85.67
C THR A 291 22.74 67.98 86.22
N ILE A 292 23.85 67.43 85.74
CA ILE A 292 25.21 67.86 86.12
C ILE A 292 25.41 69.32 85.74
N ASN A 293 25.05 69.70 84.51
CA ASN A 293 25.14 71.08 84.05
C ASN A 293 24.30 72.03 84.92
N GLN A 294 23.07 71.65 85.30
CA GLN A 294 22.25 72.41 86.25
C GLN A 294 22.90 72.57 87.63
N TRP A 295 23.50 71.51 88.18
CA TRP A 295 24.23 71.57 89.44
C TRP A 295 25.49 72.44 89.36
N GLN A 296 26.20 72.41 88.23
CA GLN A 296 27.34 73.30 87.97
C GLN A 296 26.90 74.77 87.95
N TRP A 297 25.78 75.09 87.29
CA TRP A 297 25.21 76.44 87.33
C TRP A 297 24.82 76.88 88.74
N LEU A 298 24.15 76.01 89.51
CA LEU A 298 23.77 76.31 90.90
C LEU A 298 25.00 76.56 91.80
N THR A 299 26.05 75.74 91.66
CA THR A 299 27.29 75.89 92.44
C THR A 299 28.07 77.13 92.03
N CYS A 300 28.17 77.46 90.75
CA CYS A 300 28.73 78.72 90.28
C CYS A 300 27.97 79.93 90.83
N CYS A 301 26.62 79.92 90.78
CA CYS A 301 25.79 80.97 91.37
C CYS A 301 26.02 81.10 92.89
N ALA A 302 26.07 79.98 93.61
CA ALA A 302 26.33 79.97 95.06
C ALA A 302 27.73 80.52 95.40
N MET A 303 28.77 80.12 94.64
CA MET A 303 30.11 80.65 94.81
C MET A 303 30.16 82.16 94.54
N LEU A 304 29.51 82.65 93.49
CA LEU A 304 29.39 84.09 93.22
C LEU A 304 28.69 84.82 94.37
N LEU A 305 27.66 84.22 94.97
CA LEU A 305 26.95 84.76 96.14
C LEU A 305 27.83 84.80 97.40
N CYS A 306 28.64 83.77 97.65
CA CYS A 306 29.62 83.76 98.74
C CYS A 306 30.71 84.83 98.53
N VAL A 307 31.20 85.00 97.30
CA VAL A 307 32.19 86.03 96.96
C VAL A 307 31.61 87.43 97.13
N THR A 308 30.37 87.68 96.71
CA THR A 308 29.72 88.98 96.93
C THR A 308 29.46 89.26 98.41
N LEU A 309 29.09 88.25 99.21
CA LEU A 309 28.96 88.38 100.67
C LEU A 309 30.31 88.68 101.34
N MET A 310 31.39 87.99 100.97
CA MET A 310 32.73 88.26 101.51
C MET A 310 33.24 89.65 101.12
N ALA A 311 33.02 90.08 99.87
CA ALA A 311 33.34 91.42 99.42
C ALA A 311 32.51 92.48 100.19
N GLY A 312 31.21 92.24 100.41
CA GLY A 312 30.36 93.10 101.23
C GLY A 312 30.80 93.19 102.69
N ALA A 313 31.26 92.08 103.27
CA ALA A 313 31.78 92.03 104.64
C ALA A 313 33.14 92.75 104.79
N MET A 314 33.98 92.76 103.75
CA MET A 314 35.23 93.53 103.74
C MET A 314 35.00 95.04 103.63
N VAL A 315 33.93 95.49 102.98
CA VAL A 315 33.59 96.92 102.84
C VAL A 315 32.96 97.51 104.11
N MET A 316 32.41 96.67 105.02
CA MET A 316 31.86 97.09 106.30
C MET A 316 32.87 97.02 107.47
N ARG A 317 34.16 96.95 107.19
CA ARG A 317 35.25 97.00 108.17
C ARG A 317 36.15 98.19 107.91
#